data_AF-A0A5N6NX48-F1
#
_entry.id   AF-A0A5N6NX48-F1
#
_cell.length_a   1.000
_cell.length_b   1.000
_cell.length_c   1.000
_cell.angle_alpha   90.00
_cell.angle_beta   90.00
_cell.angle_gamma   90.00
#
_symmetry.space_group_name_H-M   'P 1'
#
loop_
_entity.id
_entity.type
_entity.pdbx_description
1 polymer ?
#
loop_
_entity_poly.entity_id
_entity_poly.type
_entity_poly.pdbx_seq_one_letter_code
_entity_poly.pdbx_strand_id
1 'polypeptide(L)' 'MDMVMRMVTEWPVVIFSKTSCYMSHSIKSLFLELGVNPAIYELDEIAKGHEIEQSLLRRGRNTPAVFIGGALLEEPAIG' A
#
# COMPACT_ATOMS: atom_id res chain seq x y z
N MET A 1 -2.89 7.79 16.52
CA MET A 1 -2.13 7.28 15.35
C MET A 1 -2.93 7.56 14.09
N ASP A 2 -2.25 8.01 13.05
CA ASP A 2 -2.80 8.18 11.70
C ASP A 2 -3.40 6.85 11.16
N MET A 3 -4.44 6.91 10.34
CA MET A 3 -5.17 5.71 9.90
C MET A 3 -4.28 4.76 9.10
N VAL A 4 -3.46 5.30 8.19
CA VAL A 4 -2.48 4.51 7.42
C VAL A 4 -1.50 3.85 8.38
N MET A 5 -0.97 4.60 9.36
CA MET A 5 -0.03 4.07 10.36
C MET A 5 -0.61 2.89 11.14
N ARG A 6 -1.88 2.95 11.55
CA ARG A 6 -2.51 1.83 12.26
C ARG A 6 -2.55 0.56 11.39
N MET A 7 -2.98 0.70 10.14
CA MET A 7 -3.09 -0.42 9.20
C MET A 7 -1.73 -1.06 8.91
N VAL A 8 -0.68 -0.25 8.72
CA VAL A 8 0.68 -0.76 8.42
C VAL A 8 1.41 -1.34 9.62
N THR A 9 0.97 -1.03 10.85
CA THR A 9 1.51 -1.66 12.07
C THR A 9 0.86 -2.99 12.41
N GLU A 10 -0.31 -3.30 11.85
CA GLU A 10 -1.03 -4.55 12.08
C GLU A 10 -0.46 -5.72 11.26
N TRP A 11 0.18 -5.43 10.13
CA TRP A 11 0.65 -6.44 9.18
C TRP A 11 2.11 -6.21 8.78
N PRO A 12 2.90 -7.28 8.59
CA PRO A 12 4.29 -7.16 8.18
C PRO A 12 4.43 -6.60 6.76
N VAL A 13 3.45 -6.83 5.89
CA VAL A 13 3.41 -6.27 4.54
C VAL A 13 2.00 -5.76 4.25
N VAL A 14 1.88 -4.51 3.83
CA VAL A 14 0.61 -3.88 3.43
C VAL A 14 0.74 -3.28 2.04
N ILE A 15 -0.26 -3.54 1.19
CA ILE A 15 -0.40 -2.97 -0.14
C ILE A 15 -1.71 -2.18 -0.19
N PHE A 16 -1.60 -0.87 -0.39
CA PHE A 16 -2.75 -0.04 -0.77
C PHE A 16 -2.84 0.01 -2.30
N SER A 17 -3.98 -0.39 -2.84
CA SER A 17 -4.21 -0.62 -4.26
C SER A 17 -5.51 0.05 -4.71
N LYS A 18 -5.72 0.09 -6.03
CA LYS A 18 -7.03 0.30 -6.65
C LYS A 18 -7.23 -0.78 -7.71
N THR A 19 -8.46 -1.25 -7.88
CA THR A 19 -8.81 -2.23 -8.94
C THR A 19 -8.56 -1.66 -10.34
N SER A 20 -8.64 -0.33 -10.48
CA SER A 20 -8.35 0.41 -11.72
C SER A 20 -6.85 0.59 -12.03
N CYS A 21 -5.93 0.19 -11.15
CA CYS A 21 -4.50 0.40 -11.33
C CYS A 21 -3.77 -0.86 -11.82
N TYR A 22 -3.34 -0.85 -13.09
CA TYR A 22 -2.65 -1.97 -13.73
C TYR A 22 -1.38 -2.42 -12.97
N MET A 23 -0.60 -1.47 -12.46
CA MET A 23 0.64 -1.74 -11.73
C MET A 23 0.39 -2.51 -10.43
N SER A 24 -0.77 -2.33 -9.81
CA SER A 24 -1.13 -3.03 -8.58
C SER A 24 -1.23 -4.55 -8.77
N HIS A 25 -1.62 -5.04 -9.95
CA HIS A 25 -1.63 -6.47 -10.24
C HIS A 25 -0.22 -7.06 -10.21
N SER A 26 0.74 -6.38 -10.84
CA SER A 26 2.14 -6.84 -10.89
C SER A 26 2.76 -6.91 -9.50
N ILE A 27 2.54 -5.89 -8.66
CA ILE A 27 3.04 -5.90 -7.28
C ILE A 27 2.40 -7.02 -6.45
N LYS A 28 1.08 -7.22 -6.52
CA LYS A 28 0.41 -8.31 -5.79
C LYS A 28 0.97 -9.68 -6.20
N SER A 29 1.11 -9.93 -7.50
CA SER A 29 1.67 -11.17 -8.02
C SER A 29 3.11 -11.38 -7.55
N LEU A 30 3.96 -10.35 -7.60
CA LEU A 30 5.35 -10.44 -7.14
C LEU A 30 5.43 -10.90 -5.68
N PHE A 31 4.65 -10.29 -4.77
CA PHE A 31 4.68 -10.69 -3.37
C PHE A 31 4.20 -12.13 -3.17
N LEU A 32 3.15 -12.55 -3.89
CA LEU A 32 2.65 -13.93 -3.84
C LEU A 32 3.69 -14.93 -4.37
N GLU A 33 4.36 -14.61 -5.48
CA GLU A 33 5.44 -15.43 -6.08
C GLU A 33 6.64 -15.58 -5.13
N LEU A 34 6.92 -14.55 -4.33
CA LEU A 34 7.94 -14.58 -3.27
C LEU A 34 7.49 -15.34 -2.01
N GLY A 35 6.28 -15.91 -2.00
CA GLY A 35 5.71 -16.62 -0.85
C GLY A 35 5.30 -15.70 0.30
N VAL A 36 5.16 -14.39 0.05
CA VAL A 36 4.70 -13.41 1.03
C VAL A 36 3.18 -13.28 0.92
N ASN A 37 2.51 -13.21 2.07
CA ASN A 37 1.06 -12.96 2.14
C ASN A 37 0.80 -11.52 2.60
N PRO A 38 0.69 -10.54 1.67
CA PRO A 38 0.44 -9.14 2.01
C PRO A 38 -1.02 -8.90 2.39
N ALA A 39 -1.27 -7.96 3.31
CA ALA A 39 -2.60 -7.39 3.47
C ALA A 39 -2.88 -6.38 2.34
N ILE A 40 -3.93 -6.62 1.56
CA ILE A 40 -4.27 -5.80 0.40
C ILE A 40 -5.53 -5.00 0.71
N TYR A 41 -5.47 -3.67 0.54
CA TYR A 41 -6.60 -2.77 0.69
C TYR A 41 -6.90 -2.10 -0.65
N GLU A 42 -7.98 -2.53 -1.33
CA GLU A 42 -8.51 -1.86 -2.53
C GLU A 42 -9.27 -0.60 -2.13
N LEU A 43 -8.65 0.56 -2.33
CA LEU A 43 -9.18 1.85 -1.88
C LEU A 43 -10.45 2.28 -2.63
N ASP A 44 -10.70 1.73 -3.81
CA ASP A 44 -11.93 1.96 -4.56
C ASP A 44 -13.09 1.05 -4.14
N GLU A 45 -12.85 0.05 -3.27
CA GLU A 45 -13.88 -0.90 -2.82
C GLU A 45 -14.22 -0.76 -1.33
N ILE A 46 -13.38 -0.11 -0.52
CA ILE A 46 -13.61 0.07 0.92
C ILE A 46 -14.22 1.44 1.24
N ALA A 47 -15.16 1.48 2.19
CA ALA A 47 -15.92 2.70 2.52
C ALA A 47 -15.06 3.92 2.90
N LYS A 48 -13.89 3.69 3.53
CA LYS A 48 -12.95 4.75 3.94
C LYS A 48 -11.81 4.97 2.93
N GLY A 49 -11.88 4.36 1.75
CA GLY A 49 -10.77 4.28 0.83
C GLY A 49 -10.30 5.65 0.32
N HIS A 50 -11.22 6.58 0.08
CA HIS A 50 -10.88 7.96 -0.29
C HIS A 50 -10.10 8.70 0.82
N GLU A 51 -10.48 8.55 2.09
CA GLU A 51 -9.78 9.18 3.21
C GLU A 51 -8.35 8.62 3.38
N ILE A 52 -8.19 7.31 3.15
CA ILE A 52 -6.90 6.63 3.16
C ILE A 52 -6.04 7.12 1.98
N GLU A 53 -6.61 7.20 0.77
CA GLU A 53 -5.94 7.71 -0.43
C GLU A 53 -5.42 9.14 -0.21
N GLN A 54 -6.26 10.03 0.34
CA GLN A 54 -5.83 11.40 0.69
C GLN A 54 -4.70 11.41 1.73
N SER A 55 -4.72 10.48 2.68
CA SER A 55 -3.67 10.37 3.68
C SER A 55 -2.35 9.86 3.08
N LEU A 56 -2.41 8.97 2.08
CA LEU A 56 -1.25 8.54 1.30
C LEU A 56 -0.70 9.69 0.43
N LEU A 57 -1.57 10.45 -0.24
CA LEU A 57 -1.18 11.59 -1.07
C LEU A 57 -0.49 12.69 -0.27
N ARG A 58 -0.98 12.98 0.95
CA ARG A 58 -0.30 13.92 1.88
C ARG A 58 1.10 13.45 2.29
N ARG A 59 1.39 12.14 2.17
CA ARG A 59 2.71 11.53 2.39
C ARG A 59 3.52 11.38 1.09
N GLY A 60 3.03 11.97 -0.01
CA GLY A 60 3.66 11.88 -1.34
C GLY A 60 3.57 10.50 -1.97
N ARG A 61 2.56 9.70 -1.62
CA ARG A 61 2.38 8.33 -2.14
C ARG A 61 1.11 8.20 -2.95
N ASN A 62 1.21 7.43 -4.03
CA ASN A 62 0.09 7.05 -4.88
C ASN A 62 -0.04 5.53 -4.91
N THR A 63 -1.18 5.01 -5.37
CA THR A 63 -1.35 3.56 -5.53
C THR A 63 -0.58 3.04 -6.75
N PRO A 64 0.06 1.85 -6.67
CA PRO A 64 0.17 1.00 -5.47
C PRO A 64 1.19 1.56 -4.46
N ALA A 65 0.80 1.63 -3.18
CA ALA A 65 1.70 2.00 -2.08
C ALA A 65 1.99 0.78 -1.21
N VAL A 66 3.27 0.44 -1.05
CA VAL A 66 3.72 -0.76 -0.34
C VAL A 66 4.48 -0.39 0.93
N PHE A 67 4.10 -1.02 2.04
CA PHE A 67 4.76 -0.89 3.33
C PHE A 67 5.26 -2.26 3.80
N ILE A 68 6.48 -2.32 4.32
CA ILE A 68 7.12 -3.52 4.88
C ILE A 68 7.62 -3.19 6.29
N GLY A 69 7.21 -3.98 7.28
CA GLY A 69 7.58 -3.79 8.69
C GLY A 69 7.10 -2.44 9.25
N GLY A 70 6.00 -1.91 8.74
CA GLY A 70 5.51 -0.55 9.06
C GLY A 70 6.34 0.59 8.46
N ALA A 71 7.43 0.28 7.76
CA ALA A 71 8.22 1.26 7.01
C ALA A 71 7.74 1.30 5.56
N LEU A 72 7.78 2.50 4.99
CA LEU A 72 7.48 2.71 3.59
C LEU A 72 8.68 2.28 2.75
N LEU A 73 8.42 1.53 1.67
CA LEU A 73 9.44 1.37 0.64
C LEU A 73 9.60 2.72 -0.06
N GLU A 74 10.65 3.45 0.29
CA GLU A 74 11.03 4.63 -0.47
C GLU A 74 11.63 4.17 -1.81
N GLU A 75 11.23 4.81 -2.92
CA GLU A 75 12.01 4.75 -4.14
C GLU A 75 13.46 5.11 -3.77
N PRO A 76 14.47 4.35 -4.22
CA PRO A 76 15.85 4.70 -3.94
C PRO A 76 16.07 6.12 -4.45
N ALA A 77 16.46 7.02 -3.55
CA ALA A 77 16.94 8.34 -3.95
C ALA A 77 18.20 8.11 -4.79
N ILE A 78 18.03 8.07 -6.11
CA ILE A 78 19.15 8.13 -7.05
C ILE A 78 19.64 9.59 -6.95
N GLY A 79 20.61 9.79 -6.07
CA GLY A 79 21.42 11.01 -6.02
C GLY A 79 22.40 11.07 -7.19
#